data_AF-E3NR56-F1
#
_entry.id   AF-E3NR56-F1
#
_cell.length_a   1.000
_cell.length_b   1.000
_cell.length_c   1.000
_cell.angle_alpha   90.00
_cell.angle_beta   90.00
_cell.angle_gamma   90.00
#
_symmetry.space_group_name_H-M   'P 1'
#
loop_
_entity.id
_entity.type
_entity.pdbx_description
1 polymer ?
#
loop_
_entity_poly.entity_id
_entity_poly.type
_entity_poly.pdbx_seq_one_letter_code
_entity_poly.pdbx_strand_id
1 'polypeptide(L)'
;MVAEVNQPLVPITLFYLFCAIVSCTGNSIMIIKERNFHSPCHYMITFCCLADLMHLCGHFVFNYHVFADVTDSQANCYWMLFFTSIGKCMANPLRLMTGIDRLIACKSPVV
;
A
#
# COMPACT_ATOMS: atom_id res chain seq x y z
N MET A 1 -16.28 -28.82 -10.22
CA MET A 1 -15.33 -29.52 -9.35
C MET A 1 -15.00 -28.56 -8.24
N VAL A 2 -15.55 -28.80 -7.04
CA VAL A 2 -15.42 -27.89 -5.90
C VAL A 2 -13.95 -27.93 -5.46
N ALA A 3 -13.32 -26.77 -5.49
CA ALA A 3 -11.91 -26.56 -5.19
C ALA A 3 -11.49 -27.26 -3.90
N GLU A 4 -10.33 -27.91 -3.91
CA GLU A 4 -9.51 -28.05 -2.70
C GLU A 4 -9.05 -26.64 -2.32
N VAL A 5 -9.98 -25.86 -1.78
CA VAL A 5 -9.65 -24.60 -1.13
C VAL A 5 -8.62 -24.96 -0.08
N ASN A 6 -7.39 -24.49 -0.25
CA ASN A 6 -6.41 -24.46 0.81
C ASN A 6 -7.04 -23.69 1.98
N GLN A 7 -7.74 -24.42 2.87
CA GLN A 7 -8.44 -23.90 4.04
C GLN A 7 -7.59 -22.95 4.89
N PRO A 8 -6.25 -23.09 4.99
CA PRO A 8 -5.44 -22.10 5.70
C PRO A 8 -5.26 -20.74 4.99
N LEU A 9 -5.46 -20.64 3.67
CA LEU A 9 -5.21 -19.38 2.92
C LEU A 9 -6.43 -18.45 2.89
N VAL A 10 -7.65 -18.98 2.99
CA VAL A 10 -8.90 -18.19 3.00
C VAL A 10 -8.91 -17.05 4.02
N PRO A 11 -8.56 -17.27 5.32
CA PRO A 11 -8.58 -16.18 6.30
C PRO A 11 -7.58 -15.07 5.97
N ILE A 12 -6.44 -15.43 5.38
CA ILE A 12 -5.38 -14.49 4.97
C ILE A 12 -5.89 -13.63 3.81
N THR A 13 -6.54 -14.24 2.83
CA THR A 13 -7.10 -13.56 1.66
C THR A 13 -8.19 -12.56 2.07
N LEU A 14 -9.11 -12.94 2.94
CA LEU A 14 -10.14 -12.05 3.49
C LEU A 14 -9.56 -10.88 4.29
N PHE A 15 -8.55 -11.16 5.12
CA PHE A 15 -7.84 -10.11 5.86
C PHE A 15 -7.19 -9.10 4.91
N TYR A 16 -6.51 -9.57 3.86
CA TYR A 16 -5.90 -8.69 2.87
C TYR A 16 -6.92 -7.92 2.05
N LEU A 17 -8.09 -8.49 1.75
CA LEU A 17 -9.18 -7.78 1.09
C LEU A 17 -9.73 -6.65 1.97
N PHE A 18 -9.92 -6.90 3.27
CA PHE A 18 -10.36 -5.86 4.21
C PHE A 18 -9.33 -4.74 4.34
N CYS A 19 -8.05 -5.09 4.54
CA CYS A 19 -6.95 -4.14 4.55
C CYS A 19 -6.89 -3.33 3.24
N ALA A 20 -7.15 -3.99 2.11
CA ALA A 20 -7.16 -3.34 0.81
C ALA A 20 -8.24 -2.26 0.69
N ILE A 21 -9.46 -2.55 1.14
CA ILE A 21 -10.57 -1.60 1.13
C ILE A 21 -10.25 -0.41 2.04
N VAL A 22 -9.84 -0.67 3.28
CA VAL A 22 -9.51 0.38 4.26
C VAL A 22 -8.37 1.27 3.75
N SER A 23 -7.32 0.65 3.21
CA SER A 23 -6.18 1.37 2.63
C SER A 23 -6.58 2.21 1.42
N CYS A 24 -7.42 1.67 0.52
CA CYS A 24 -7.91 2.40 -0.65
C CYS A 24 -8.69 3.66 -0.23
N THR A 25 -9.64 3.51 0.71
CA THR A 25 -10.46 4.62 1.19
C THR A 25 -9.62 5.67 1.93
N GLY A 26 -8.76 5.24 2.86
CA GLY A 26 -7.93 6.14 3.66
C GLY A 26 -6.96 6.97 2.82
N ASN A 27 -6.22 6.31 1.91
CA ASN A 27 -5.23 6.99 1.06
C ASN A 27 -5.90 7.91 0.03
N SER A 28 -7.04 7.53 -0.52
CA SER A 28 -7.78 8.38 -1.48
C SER A 28 -8.30 9.65 -0.82
N ILE A 29 -8.84 9.56 0.40
CA ILE A 29 -9.32 10.74 1.15
C ILE A 29 -8.17 11.70 1.45
N MET A 30 -7.04 11.17 1.90
CA MET A 30 -5.84 11.96 2.20
C MET A 30 -5.35 12.74 0.97
N ILE A 31 -5.23 12.08 -0.18
CA ILE A 31 -4.77 12.72 -1.43
C ILE A 31 -5.72 13.83 -1.88
N ILE A 32 -7.04 13.62 -1.78
CA ILE A 32 -8.03 14.62 -2.18
C ILE A 32 -8.01 15.83 -1.25
N LYS A 33 -7.86 15.60 0.06
CA LYS A 33 -7.89 16.65 1.08
C LYS A 33 -6.64 17.53 1.06
N GLU A 34 -5.48 16.95 0.78
CA GLU A 34 -4.20 17.64 0.86
C GLU A 34 -3.80 18.43 -0.40
N ARG A 35 -4.77 18.73 -1.28
CA ARG A 35 -4.57 19.44 -2.55
C ARG A 35 -3.95 20.84 -2.44
N ASN A 36 -3.85 21.39 -1.24
CA ASN A 36 -3.32 22.72 -0.94
C ASN A 36 -1.93 22.61 -0.27
N PHE A 37 -0.94 22.16 -1.04
CA PHE A 37 0.43 21.82 -0.63
C PHE A 37 1.26 22.96 -0.03
N HIS A 38 0.90 23.45 1.16
CA HIS A 38 1.56 24.60 1.80
C HIS A 38 2.83 24.24 2.58
N SER A 39 3.12 22.96 2.85
CA SER A 39 4.28 22.55 3.64
C SER A 39 4.97 21.30 3.08
N PRO A 40 6.31 21.17 3.18
CA PRO A 40 7.08 20.03 2.69
C PRO A 40 6.59 18.69 3.27
N CYS A 41 6.07 18.71 4.50
CA CYS A 41 5.50 17.52 5.14
C CYS A 41 4.28 16.97 4.38
N HIS A 42 3.45 17.85 3.80
CA HIS A 42 2.23 17.45 3.07
C HIS A 42 2.58 16.73 1.75
N TYR A 43 3.68 17.12 1.11
CA TYR A 43 4.21 16.39 -0.05
C TYR A 43 4.65 14.98 0.33
N MET A 44 5.41 14.84 1.42
CA MET A 44 5.90 13.51 1.87
C MET A 44 4.74 12.57 2.20
N ILE A 45 3.70 13.09 2.87
CA ILE A 45 2.48 12.34 3.19
C ILE A 45 1.75 11.92 1.92
N THR A 46 1.59 12.82 0.94
CA THR A 46 0.92 12.52 -0.33
C THR A 46 1.67 11.44 -1.13
N PHE A 47 3.00 11.53 -1.20
CA PHE A 47 3.82 10.49 -1.82
C PHE A 47 3.75 9.15 -1.08
N CYS A 48 3.66 9.17 0.25
CA CYS A 48 3.44 7.95 1.02
C CYS A 48 2.09 7.31 0.68
N CYS A 49 1.02 8.11 0.62
CA CYS A 49 -0.32 7.63 0.24
C CYS A 49 -0.33 7.04 -1.17
N LEU A 50 0.40 7.67 -2.12
CA LEU A 50 0.56 7.15 -3.48
C LEU A 50 1.33 5.82 -3.49
N ALA A 51 2.41 5.70 -2.71
CA ALA A 51 3.17 4.47 -2.58
C ALA A 51 2.34 3.34 -1.94
N ASP A 52 1.50 3.66 -0.96
CA ASP A 52 0.56 2.73 -0.33
C ASP A 52 -0.52 2.25 -1.34
N LEU A 53 -0.99 3.12 -2.24
CA LEU A 53 -1.88 2.73 -3.36
C LEU A 53 -1.17 1.86 -4.41
N MET A 54 0.11 2.12 -4.72
CA MET A 54 0.90 1.25 -5.60
C MET A 54 1.13 -0.12 -4.98
N HIS A 55 1.35 -0.18 -3.66
CA HIS A 55 1.47 -1.43 -2.92
C HIS A 55 0.17 -2.23 -2.89
N LEU A 56 -0.97 -1.53 -2.79
CA LEU A 56 -2.30 -2.12 -2.79
C LEU A 56 -2.59 -2.99 -4.02
N CYS A 57 -2.05 -2.64 -5.19
CA CYS A 57 -2.21 -3.40 -6.44
C CYS A 57 -1.85 -4.88 -6.27
N GLY A 58 -0.85 -5.21 -5.44
CA GLY A 58 -0.45 -6.59 -5.19
C GLY A 58 -1.48 -7.41 -4.41
N HIS A 59 -2.24 -6.77 -3.51
CA HIS A 59 -3.30 -7.44 -2.77
C HIS A 59 -4.46 -7.85 -3.69
N PHE A 60 -4.78 -7.03 -4.70
CA PHE A 60 -5.80 -7.38 -5.71
C PHE A 60 -5.36 -8.55 -6.57
N VAL A 61 -4.11 -8.54 -7.04
CA VAL A 61 -3.53 -9.65 -7.82
C VAL A 61 -3.55 -10.96 -7.04
N PHE A 62 -3.14 -10.91 -5.77
CA PHE A 62 -3.13 -12.07 -4.89
C PHE A 62 -4.54 -12.63 -4.66
N ASN A 63 -5.52 -11.76 -4.36
CA ASN A 63 -6.91 -12.18 -4.20
C ASN A 63 -7.46 -12.85 -5.46
N TYR A 64 -7.23 -12.25 -6.64
CA TYR A 64 -7.70 -12.83 -7.90
C TYR A 64 -7.12 -14.22 -8.17
N HIS A 65 -5.81 -14.40 -7.99
CA HIS A 65 -5.15 -15.70 -8.19
C HIS A 65 -5.71 -16.78 -7.24
N VAL A 66 -5.96 -16.43 -5.97
CA VAL A 66 -6.49 -17.38 -4.98
C VAL A 66 -7.96 -17.74 -5.23
N PHE A 67 -8.79 -16.78 -5.69
CA PHE A 67 -10.22 -17.05 -5.95
C PHE A 67 -10.48 -17.70 -7.31
N ALA A 68 -9.66 -17.40 -8.33
CA ALA A 68 -9.80 -17.96 -9.66
C ALA A 68 -9.07 -19.31 -9.83
N ASP A 69 -8.24 -19.70 -8.85
CA ASP A 69 -7.40 -20.92 -8.87
C ASP A 69 -6.55 -21.03 -10.15
N VAL A 70 -6.03 -19.88 -10.59
CA VAL A 70 -5.18 -19.77 -11.78
C VAL A 70 -3.74 -19.59 -11.35
N THR A 71 -2.83 -20.33 -11.97
CA THR A 71 -1.38 -20.15 -11.80
C THR A 71 -0.79 -19.55 -13.07
N ASP A 72 -0.20 -18.36 -12.96
CA ASP A 72 0.53 -17.73 -14.06
C ASP A 72 2.00 -18.16 -14.15
N SER A 73 2.60 -17.90 -15.31
CA SER A 73 4.05 -18.05 -15.50
C SER A 73 4.84 -17.10 -14.59
N GLN A 74 6.06 -17.51 -14.18
CA GLN A 74 6.93 -16.71 -13.30
C GLN A 74 7.19 -15.29 -13.86
N ALA A 75 7.34 -15.16 -15.18
CA ALA A 75 7.57 -13.88 -15.84
C ALA A 75 6.39 -12.91 -15.70
N ASN A 76 5.15 -13.41 -15.85
CA ASN A 76 3.95 -12.59 -15.65
C ASN A 76 3.80 -12.18 -14.19
N CYS A 77 4.04 -13.11 -13.26
CA CYS A 77 4.00 -12.85 -11.83
C CYS A 77 5.00 -11.76 -11.42
N TYR A 78 6.23 -11.79 -11.96
CA TYR A 78 7.23 -10.74 -11.73
C TYR A 78 6.73 -9.37 -12.18
N TRP A 79 6.18 -9.26 -13.39
CA TRP A 79 5.66 -7.99 -13.90
C TRP A 79 4.45 -7.48 -13.12
N MET A 80 3.57 -8.36 -12.66
CA MET A 80 2.42 -7.99 -11.82
C MET A 80 2.86 -7.50 -10.43
N LEU A 81 3.88 -8.12 -9.82
CA LEU A 81 4.39 -7.73 -8.50
C LEU A 81 5.41 -6.57 -8.56
N PHE A 82 5.95 -6.23 -9.72
CA PHE A 82 6.96 -5.20 -9.87
C PHE A 82 6.54 -3.85 -9.26
N PHE A 83 5.34 -3.37 -9.61
CA PHE A 83 4.79 -2.13 -9.05
C PHE A 83 4.54 -2.21 -7.54
N THR A 84 4.11 -3.37 -7.06
CA THR A 84 3.88 -3.63 -5.63
C THR A 84 5.18 -3.55 -4.84
N SER A 85 6.26 -4.08 -5.41
CA SER A 85 7.61 -4.04 -4.81
C SER A 85 8.13 -2.61 -4.74
N ILE A 86 7.93 -1.81 -5.79
CA ILE A 86 8.30 -0.39 -5.80
C ILE A 86 7.53 0.35 -4.69
N GLY A 87 6.21 0.19 -4.62
CA GLY A 87 5.38 0.83 -3.59
C GLY A 87 5.86 0.50 -2.18
N LYS A 88 6.16 -0.78 -1.91
CA LYS A 88 6.70 -1.22 -0.61
C LYS A 88 8.06 -0.60 -0.28
N CYS A 89 8.97 -0.57 -1.27
CA CYS A 89 10.30 0.01 -1.09
C CYS A 89 10.27 1.53 -0.91
N MET A 90 9.29 2.22 -1.50
CA MET A 90 9.13 3.67 -1.36
C MET A 90 8.42 4.07 -0.06
N ALA A 91 7.41 3.32 0.37
CA ALA A 91 6.60 3.66 1.54
C ALA A 91 7.43 3.71 2.84
N ASN A 92 8.34 2.75 3.04
CA ASN A 92 9.17 2.69 4.25
C ASN A 92 10.07 3.91 4.47
N PRO A 93 10.95 4.32 3.53
CA PRO A 93 11.79 5.50 3.70
C PRO A 93 10.98 6.79 3.78
N LEU A 94 9.88 6.93 3.02
CA LEU A 94 9.02 8.12 3.09
C LEU A 94 8.35 8.26 4.46
N ARG A 95 7.87 7.15 5.03
CA ARG A 95 7.29 7.13 6.37
C ARG A 95 8.33 7.46 7.44
N LEU A 96 9.56 6.96 7.29
CA LEU A 96 10.67 7.28 8.18
C LEU A 96 11.03 8.77 8.11
N MET A 97 11.17 9.34 6.91
CA MET A 97 11.48 10.77 6.71
C MET A 97 10.40 11.68 7.33
N THR A 98 9.12 11.33 7.14
CA THR A 98 8.01 12.07 7.77
C THR A 98 8.08 11.99 9.30
N GLY A 99 8.46 10.83 9.85
CA GLY A 99 8.69 10.67 11.28
C GLY A 99 9.84 11.53 11.80
N ILE A 100 10.96 11.60 11.06
CA ILE A 100 12.12 12.42 11.42
C ILE A 100 11.76 13.92 11.38
N ASP A 101 11.06 14.38 10.34
CA ASP A 101 10.58 15.77 10.23
C ASP A 101 9.78 16.19 11.48
N ARG A 102 8.85 15.33 11.91
CA ARG A 102 8.05 15.57 13.13
C ARG A 102 8.87 15.50 14.41
N LEU A 103 9.83 14.58 14.52
CA LEU A 103 10.73 14.51 15.67
C LEU A 103 11.57 15.78 15.81
N ILE A 104 12.09 16.32 14.70
CA ILE A 104 12.87 17.57 14.70
C ILE A 104 11.98 18.74 15.13
N ALA A 105 10.78 18.86 14.58
CA ALA A 105 9.83 19.91 14.93
C ALA A 105 9.46 19.90 16.43
N CYS A 106 9.35 18.73 17.06
CA CYS A 106 9.09 18.62 18.49
C CYS A 106 10.33 18.89 19.36
N LYS A 107 11.54 18.56 18.89
CA LYS A 107 12.79 18.74 19.65
C LYS A 107 13.31 20.17 19.59
N SER A 108 13.10 20.86 18.48
CA SER A 108 13.50 22.26 18.29
C SER A 108 12.32 23.06 17.77
N PRO A 109 11.28 23.29 18.61
CA PRO A 109 10.22 24.21 18.23
C PRO A 109 10.85 25.60 18.07
N VAL A 110 10.80 26.14 16.85
CA VAL A 110 11.16 27.53 16.61
C VAL A 110 10.06 28.37 17.26
N VAL A 111 10.39 29.03 18.37
CA VAL A 111 9.52 30.00 19.06
C VAL A 111 9.52 31.31 18.29
#